data_AF-A0A1G8MPN4-F1
#
_entry.id   AF-A0A1G8MPN4-F1
#
_cell.length_a   1.000
_cell.length_b   1.000
_cell.length_c   1.000
_cell.angle_alpha   90.00
_cell.angle_beta   90.00
_cell.angle_gamma   90.00
#
_symmetry.space_group_name_H-M   'P 1'
#
loop_
_entity.id
_entity.type
_entity.pdbx_description
1 polymer ?
#
loop_
_entity_poly.entity_id
_entity_poly.type
_entity_poly.pdbx_seq_one_letter_code
_entity_poly.pdbx_strand_id
1 'polypeptide(L)' 'MVSGQATEKLPSIVLQYDPKDESVHAVAIEGLIYGRQSNLL' A
#
# COMPACT_ATOMS: atom_id res chain seq x y z
N MET A 1 13.42 0.84 -2.69
CA MET A 1 14.20 0.87 -3.94
C MET A 1 15.36 -0.10 -3.78
N VAL A 2 15.66 -0.88 -4.82
CA VAL A 2 16.93 -1.63 -4.90
C VAL A 2 17.79 -1.09 -6.06
N SER A 3 17.22 -0.72 -7.21
CA SER A 3 17.74 0.30 -8.15
C SER A 3 16.60 0.90 -8.99
N GLY A 4 16.82 2.02 -9.70
CA GLY A 4 15.82 2.73 -10.51
C GLY A 4 15.85 4.25 -10.30
N GLN A 5 14.96 5.00 -10.97
CA GLN A 5 14.89 6.46 -10.90
C GLN A 5 13.77 7.00 -9.99
N ALA A 6 12.97 6.12 -9.38
CA ALA A 6 11.90 6.55 -8.47
C ALA A 6 12.48 7.28 -7.25
N THR A 7 11.91 8.40 -6.84
CA THR A 7 12.40 9.13 -5.66
C THR A 7 11.89 8.55 -4.34
N GLU A 8 11.00 7.56 -4.41
CA GLU A 8 10.33 6.93 -3.26
C GLU A 8 10.35 5.41 -3.36
N LYS A 9 10.14 4.74 -2.23
CA LYS A 9 9.88 3.29 -2.23
C LYS A 9 8.52 3.01 -2.87
N LEU A 10 8.36 1.78 -3.36
CA LEU A 10 7.07 1.34 -3.90
C LEU A 10 6.02 1.43 -2.77
N PRO A 11 4.86 2.07 -3.00
CA PRO A 11 3.79 2.08 -2.01
C PRO A 11 3.33 0.67 -1.68
N SER A 12 3.15 0.38 -0.40
CA SER A 12 2.78 -0.94 0.10
C SER A 12 1.36 -0.92 0.62
N ILE A 13 0.59 -1.96 0.32
CA ILE A 13 -0.72 -2.16 0.92
C ILE A 13 -0.51 -2.82 2.28
N VAL A 14 -1.07 -2.20 3.32
CA VAL A 14 -1.10 -2.79 4.66
C VAL A 14 -2.24 -3.80 4.68
N LEU A 15 -1.89 -5.06 4.92
CA LEU A 15 -2.84 -6.16 4.99
C LEU A 15 -3.06 -6.58 6.44
N GLN A 16 -4.31 -6.84 6.78
CA GLN A 16 -4.71 -7.44 8.05
C GLN A 16 -5.32 -8.81 7.77
N TYR A 17 -4.84 -9.83 8.48
CA TYR A 17 -5.41 -11.16 8.46
C TYR A 17 -6.44 -11.31 9.58
N ASP A 18 -7.64 -11.82 9.27
CA ASP A 18 -8.63 -12.23 10.26
C ASP A 18 -8.64 -13.76 10.42
N PRO A 19 -8.23 -14.31 11.57
CA PRO A 19 -8.21 -15.76 11.79
C PRO A 19 -9.60 -16.37 11.98
N LYS A 20 -10.67 -15.56 12.14
CA LYS A 20 -12.03 -16.09 12.36
C LYS A 20 -12.63 -16.70 11.11
N ASP A 21 -12.33 -16.12 9.96
CA ASP A 21 -12.86 -16.50 8.65
C ASP A 21 -11.78 -16.67 7.57
N GLU A 22 -10.51 -16.67 7.98
CA GLU A 22 -9.32 -16.81 7.14
C GLU A 22 -9.21 -15.72 6.05
N SER A 23 -9.84 -14.57 6.27
CA SER A 23 -9.84 -13.48 5.31
C SER A 23 -8.60 -12.58 5.42
N VAL A 24 -8.31 -11.86 4.33
CA VAL A 24 -7.24 -10.85 4.27
C VAL A 24 -7.84 -9.54 3.78
N HIS A 25 -7.72 -8.50 4.58
CA HIS A 25 -8.23 -7.17 4.28
C HIS A 25 -7.10 -6.18 4.00
N ALA A 26 -7.26 -5.36 2.95
CA ALA A 26 -6.44 -4.18 2.76
C ALA A 26 -6.98 -3.05 3.64
N VAL A 27 -6.18 -2.59 4.60
CA VAL A 27 -6.63 -1.64 5.62
C VAL A 27 -5.99 -0.26 5.49
N ALA A 28 -4.82 -0.17 4.86
CA ALA A 28 -4.14 1.10 4.62
C ALA A 28 -3.13 1.00 3.46
N ILE A 29 -2.53 2.13 3.11
CA ILE A 29 -1.42 2.21 2.15
C ILE A 29 -0.30 3.03 2.80
N GLU A 30 0.92 2.48 2.78
CA GLU A 30 2.14 3.21 3.10
C GLU A 30 2.73 3.80 1.80
N GLY A 31 2.87 5.12 1.74
CA GLY A 31 3.28 5.86 0.54
C GLY A 31 2.09 6.42 -0.26
N LEU A 32 2.39 7.16 -1.32
CA LEU A 32 1.39 7.80 -2.19
C LEU A 32 1.32 7.05 -3.53
N ILE A 33 0.11 6.63 -3.92
CA ILE A 33 -0.11 6.06 -5.25
C ILE A 33 0.14 7.13 -6.31
N TYR A 34 0.96 6.77 -7.31
CA TYR A 34 1.33 7.65 -8.41
C TYR A 34 0.11 8.25 -9.13
N GLY A 35 0.22 9.52 -9.51
CA GLY A 35 -0.83 10.24 -10.26
C GLY A 35 -2.03 10.68 -9.44
N ARG A 36 -1.96 10.57 -8.10
CA ARG A 36 -3.05 10.97 -7.19
C ARG A 36 -2.59 12.07 -6.23
N GLN A 37 -3.52 12.96 -5.88
CA GLN A 37 -3.31 13.96 -4.84
C GLN A 37 -3.49 13.38 -3.43
N SER A 38 -4.29 12.31 -3.31
CA SER A 38 -4.54 11.53 -2.09
C SER A 38 -4.90 10.08 -2.45
N ASN A 39 -4.60 9.14 -1.55
CA ASN A 39 -4.97 7.72 -1.69
C ASN A 39 -6.48 7.47 -1.48
N LEU A 40 -7.20 8.41 -0.88
CA LEU A 40 -8.66 8.45 -0.81
C LEU A 40 -9.14 9.66 -1.62
N LEU A 41 -10.06 9.44 -2.57
CA LEU A 41 -10.66 10.51 -3.39
C LEU A 41 -11.90 11.09 -2.72
#